data_AF-A0A813KWV3-F1
#
_entry.id   AF-A0A813KWV3-F1
#
_cell.length_a   1.000
_cell.length_b   1.000
_cell.length_c   1.000
_cell.angle_alpha   90.00
_cell.angle_beta   90.00
_cell.angle_gamma   90.00
#
_symmetry.space_group_name_H-M   'P 1'
#
loop_
_entity.id
_entity.type
_entity.pdbx_description
1 polymer ?
#
loop_
_entity_poly.entity_id
_entity_poly.type
_entity_poly.pdbx_seq_one_letter_code
_entity_poly.pdbx_strand_id
1 'polypeptide(L)'
;DDEHLWVRTEVRKGSDLIDGQAWMAEFQVRVGAHLEKAAGDPLQPGPNFFLRNRVLREMGKTCPPGKRLRLPTGQDVIFWFNVGIPGPPKSRVYVTEARCPHQGVCLLGGELSEIEDEMGIAQAMIRCPRHNKTFSLRHGRSHGNTEVLREFPCRFMHGHWYVGLDLDEPGTPAAASSFKEPLSPGSEGKAGRPTLQCTEAQDSSPSSDPTRKKLRWLFDTLVPGFIDSVDNSWGCFSLDKMALRTFCRNAELDLCVQSLWDCLDTDRDGAVCMQDVTPKGALALASLRAWSHQKCGSCVAVWDLPALAQSRFQPREKLTSMKKMLTECFMEAVKVEGWPGSAKDRSWKGQAQLCSALDKFHAGMVSKEDLAWLDSWEPPLFLLEEASEE
;
A
#
# COMPACT_ATOMS: atom_id res chain seq x y z
N ASP A 1 -36.07 -1.66 16.29
CA ASP A 1 -35.01 -0.70 16.65
C ASP A 1 -34.02 -1.18 17.71
N ASP A 2 -34.35 -2.22 18.51
CA ASP A 2 -33.46 -2.72 19.57
C ASP A 2 -32.29 -3.59 19.10
N GLU A 3 -32.17 -3.86 17.80
CA GLU A 3 -31.14 -4.74 17.22
C GLU A 3 -29.76 -4.04 17.12
N HIS A 4 -29.71 -2.72 17.22
CA HIS A 4 -28.48 -1.95 16.99
C HIS A 4 -28.10 -1.09 18.20
N LEU A 5 -26.82 -1.12 18.56
CA LEU A 5 -26.21 -0.12 19.43
C LEU A 5 -25.96 1.16 18.63
N TRP A 6 -26.75 2.21 18.90
CA TRP A 6 -26.62 3.48 18.22
C TRP A 6 -25.51 4.35 18.82
N VAL A 7 -24.42 4.50 18.08
CA VAL A 7 -23.25 5.27 18.49
C VAL A 7 -23.31 6.67 17.89
N ARG A 8 -23.33 7.70 18.74
CA ARG A 8 -23.29 9.10 18.33
C ARG A 8 -21.95 9.44 17.69
N THR A 9 -21.98 10.14 16.56
CA THR A 9 -20.78 10.67 15.89
C THR A 9 -20.64 12.18 16.07
N GLU A 10 -19.46 12.70 15.73
CA GLU A 10 -19.18 14.14 15.74
C GLU A 10 -19.82 14.90 14.56
N VAL A 11 -20.40 14.21 13.58
CA VAL A 11 -21.02 14.83 12.40
C VAL A 11 -22.38 15.41 12.78
N ARG A 12 -22.53 16.74 12.68
CA ARG A 12 -23.74 17.47 13.12
C ARG A 12 -24.70 17.80 11.99
N LYS A 13 -24.20 17.92 10.77
CA LYS A 13 -25.00 18.27 9.59
C LYS A 13 -24.40 17.67 8.33
N GLY A 14 -25.21 17.53 7.28
CA GLY A 14 -24.74 17.01 5.99
C GLY A 14 -23.59 17.83 5.39
N SER A 15 -23.54 19.14 5.63
CA SER A 15 -22.43 19.99 5.17
C SER A 15 -21.10 19.73 5.89
N ASP A 16 -21.08 18.94 6.96
CA ASP A 16 -19.84 18.49 7.60
C ASP A 16 -19.25 17.26 6.88
N LEU A 17 -19.99 16.71 5.91
CA LEU A 17 -19.61 15.62 5.03
C LEU A 17 -19.24 16.17 3.65
N ILE A 18 -18.48 15.36 2.91
CA ILE A 18 -18.02 15.70 1.57
C ILE A 18 -19.14 15.37 0.59
N ASP A 19 -19.50 16.33 -0.25
CA ASP A 19 -20.47 16.12 -1.33
C ASP A 19 -19.86 15.24 -2.42
N GLY A 20 -20.24 13.97 -2.44
CA GLY A 20 -19.70 12.97 -3.35
C GLY A 20 -20.00 13.26 -4.82
N GLN A 21 -21.15 13.84 -5.15
CA GLN A 21 -21.47 14.25 -6.54
C GLN A 21 -20.58 15.40 -7.00
N ALA A 22 -20.41 16.43 -6.16
CA ALA A 22 -19.48 17.51 -6.48
C ALA A 22 -18.04 17.00 -6.62
N TRP A 23 -17.63 16.06 -5.75
CA TRP A 23 -16.33 15.41 -5.83
C TRP A 23 -16.15 14.63 -7.14
N MET A 24 -17.15 13.83 -7.55
CA MET A 24 -17.09 13.07 -8.81
C MET A 24 -17.02 13.99 -10.02
N ALA A 25 -17.77 15.09 -10.03
CA ALA A 25 -17.70 16.07 -11.11
C ALA A 25 -16.31 16.70 -11.23
N GLU A 26 -15.74 17.15 -10.11
CA GLU A 26 -14.37 17.70 -10.05
C GLU A 26 -13.33 16.68 -10.52
N PHE A 27 -13.49 15.41 -10.13
CA PHE A 27 -12.62 14.33 -10.57
C PHE A 27 -12.63 14.16 -12.09
N GLN A 28 -13.81 14.15 -12.72
CA GLN A 28 -13.93 14.04 -14.17
C GLN A 28 -13.34 15.25 -14.89
N VAL A 29 -13.54 16.47 -14.36
CA VAL A 29 -12.93 17.70 -14.89
C VAL A 29 -11.41 17.60 -14.90
N ARG A 30 -10.80 17.16 -13.79
CA ARG A 30 -9.34 16.99 -13.71
C ARG A 30 -8.82 15.91 -14.64
N VAL A 31 -9.50 14.77 -14.72
CA VAL A 31 -9.14 13.70 -15.67
C VAL A 31 -9.18 14.24 -17.11
N GLY A 32 -10.25 14.97 -17.48
CA GLY A 32 -10.37 15.62 -18.79
C GLY A 32 -9.22 16.58 -19.08
N ALA A 33 -8.91 17.49 -18.15
CA ALA A 33 -7.82 18.46 -18.31
C ALA A 33 -6.45 17.78 -18.49
N HIS A 34 -6.22 16.64 -17.84
CA HIS A 34 -5.00 15.87 -18.05
C HIS A 34 -4.99 15.12 -19.38
N LEU A 35 -6.13 14.61 -19.84
CA LEU A 35 -6.25 13.97 -21.16
C LEU A 35 -6.02 14.97 -22.29
N GLU A 36 -6.55 16.19 -22.18
CA GLU A 36 -6.31 17.26 -23.16
C GLU A 36 -4.83 17.63 -23.24
N LYS A 37 -4.15 17.71 -22.10
CA LYS A 37 -2.69 17.95 -22.05
C LYS A 37 -1.90 16.79 -22.68
N ALA A 38 -2.32 15.55 -22.46
CA ALA A 38 -1.68 14.37 -23.03
C ALA A 38 -1.92 14.23 -24.54
N ALA A 39 -3.08 14.66 -25.05
CA ALA A 39 -3.40 14.60 -26.48
C ALA A 39 -2.49 15.50 -27.34
N GLY A 40 -1.83 16.50 -26.74
CA GLY A 40 -0.82 17.32 -27.39
C GLY A 40 0.56 16.64 -27.53
N ASP A 41 0.78 15.51 -26.86
CA ASP A 41 2.04 14.77 -26.87
C ASP A 41 1.88 13.42 -27.62
N PRO A 42 2.31 13.33 -28.89
CA PRO A 42 2.17 12.11 -29.69
C PRO A 42 2.96 10.90 -29.16
N LEU A 43 3.81 11.08 -28.13
CA LEU A 43 4.66 10.03 -27.57
C LEU A 43 4.06 9.33 -26.33
N GLN A 44 2.88 9.71 -25.83
CA GLN A 44 2.30 9.09 -24.62
C GLN A 44 0.96 8.35 -24.84
N PRO A 45 0.97 7.15 -25.45
CA PRO A 45 -0.15 6.22 -25.37
C PRO A 45 -0.06 5.43 -24.04
N GLY A 46 -0.16 6.13 -22.92
CA GLY A 46 -0.26 5.50 -21.61
C GLY A 46 -1.69 5.00 -21.35
N PRO A 47 -1.89 3.85 -20.67
CA PRO A 47 -3.24 3.39 -20.33
C PRO A 47 -3.90 4.37 -19.35
N ASN A 48 -5.14 4.77 -19.64
CA ASN A 48 -6.00 5.71 -18.88
C ASN A 48 -6.00 5.49 -17.35
N PHE A 49 -5.68 4.28 -16.89
CA PHE A 49 -5.62 3.91 -15.48
C PHE A 49 -4.58 4.70 -14.67
N PHE A 50 -3.36 4.89 -15.18
CA PHE A 50 -2.32 5.61 -14.43
C PHE A 50 -2.68 7.08 -14.21
N LEU A 51 -3.29 7.69 -15.23
CA LEU A 51 -3.75 9.06 -15.15
C LEU A 51 -4.83 9.23 -14.08
N ARG A 52 -5.83 8.35 -14.07
CA ARG A 52 -6.88 8.37 -13.04
C ARG A 52 -6.29 8.22 -11.64
N ASN A 53 -5.39 7.26 -11.43
CA ASN A 53 -4.74 7.06 -10.13
C ASN A 53 -3.90 8.26 -9.70
N ARG A 54 -3.26 8.96 -10.64
CA ARG A 54 -2.56 10.22 -10.35
C ARG A 54 -3.55 11.29 -9.86
N VAL A 55 -4.64 11.52 -10.59
CA VAL A 55 -5.67 12.50 -10.19
C VAL A 55 -6.27 12.14 -8.82
N LEU A 56 -6.55 10.85 -8.56
CA LEU A 56 -7.03 10.39 -7.26
C LEU A 56 -6.04 10.69 -6.14
N ARG A 57 -4.74 10.45 -6.34
CA ARG A 57 -3.69 10.79 -5.37
C ARG A 57 -3.62 12.30 -5.12
N GLU A 58 -3.81 13.12 -6.14
CA GLU A 58 -3.80 14.59 -6.01
C GLU A 58 -5.04 15.11 -5.28
N MET A 59 -6.23 14.61 -5.64
CA MET A 59 -7.49 14.98 -4.97
C MET A 59 -7.53 14.48 -3.53
N GLY A 60 -7.12 13.25 -3.26
CA GLY A 60 -7.12 12.66 -1.91
C GLY A 60 -6.28 13.44 -0.88
N LYS A 61 -5.29 14.21 -1.33
CA LYS A 61 -4.50 15.11 -0.46
C LYS A 61 -5.27 16.36 -0.01
N THR A 62 -6.27 16.79 -0.77
CA THR A 62 -7.00 18.05 -0.55
C THR A 62 -8.43 17.81 -0.09
N CYS A 63 -9.13 16.88 -0.74
CA CYS A 63 -10.52 16.54 -0.48
C CYS A 63 -10.73 15.05 -0.82
N PRO A 64 -10.70 14.13 0.17
CA PRO A 64 -11.04 12.73 -0.10
C PRO A 64 -12.51 12.57 -0.54
N PRO A 65 -12.91 11.44 -1.13
CA PRO A 65 -14.29 11.21 -1.59
C PRO A 65 -15.32 11.03 -0.46
N GLY A 66 -14.89 10.96 0.79
CA GLY A 66 -15.77 10.75 1.95
C GLY A 66 -15.12 11.20 3.25
N LYS A 67 -15.81 11.02 4.37
CA LYS A 67 -15.29 11.38 5.70
C LYS A 67 -15.04 10.14 6.54
N ARG A 68 -13.77 9.80 6.78
CA ARG A 68 -13.40 8.72 7.71
C ARG A 68 -13.57 9.19 9.15
N LEU A 69 -14.15 8.33 9.98
CA LEU A 69 -14.31 8.53 11.42
C LEU A 69 -13.96 7.25 12.17
N ARG A 70 -13.35 7.41 13.34
CA ARG A 70 -13.16 6.31 14.28
C ARG A 70 -14.24 6.37 15.34
N LEU A 71 -15.05 5.33 15.44
CA LEU A 71 -16.10 5.21 16.45
C LEU A 71 -15.48 4.98 17.83
N PRO A 72 -16.18 5.35 18.93
CA PRO A 72 -15.79 5.00 20.30
C PRO A 72 -15.49 3.53 20.55
N THR A 73 -16.09 2.62 19.76
CA THR A 73 -15.82 1.18 19.79
C THR A 73 -14.47 0.80 19.17
N GLY A 74 -13.77 1.76 18.56
CA GLY A 74 -12.47 1.58 17.91
C GLY A 74 -12.55 1.31 16.40
N GLN A 75 -13.73 1.00 15.88
CA GLN A 75 -13.99 0.74 14.46
C GLN A 75 -13.81 1.99 13.60
N ASP A 76 -13.19 1.83 12.42
CA ASP A 76 -13.07 2.89 11.42
C ASP A 76 -14.18 2.75 10.37
N VAL A 77 -14.96 3.82 10.20
CA VAL A 77 -16.03 3.90 9.21
C VAL A 77 -15.82 5.07 8.25
N ILE A 78 -16.44 5.04 7.08
CA ILE A 78 -16.48 6.17 6.15
C ILE A 78 -17.93 6.59 5.92
N PHE A 79 -18.19 7.88 6.07
CA PHE A 79 -19.42 8.52 5.65
C PHE A 79 -19.30 8.97 4.19
N TRP A 80 -20.22 8.50 3.37
CA TRP A 80 -20.41 8.89 1.98
C TRP A 80 -21.68 9.71 1.89
N PHE A 81 -21.57 10.95 1.43
CA PHE A 81 -22.71 11.86 1.35
C PHE A 81 -22.98 12.26 -0.09
N ASN A 82 -24.26 12.41 -0.43
CA ASN A 82 -24.72 12.94 -1.70
C ASN A 82 -24.34 12.05 -2.91
N VAL A 83 -24.20 10.74 -2.71
CA VAL A 83 -23.87 9.78 -3.77
C VAL A 83 -25.11 8.98 -4.21
N GLY A 84 -25.17 8.57 -5.47
CA GLY A 84 -26.25 7.75 -6.01
C GLY A 84 -27.51 8.55 -6.35
N ILE A 85 -28.66 7.86 -6.35
CA ILE A 85 -29.95 8.41 -6.80
C ILE A 85 -30.29 9.70 -6.02
N PRO A 86 -30.66 10.80 -6.72
CA PRO A 86 -31.12 12.01 -6.08
C PRO A 86 -32.30 11.76 -5.13
N GLY A 87 -32.27 12.39 -3.96
CA GLY A 87 -33.29 12.22 -2.93
C GLY A 87 -33.10 13.22 -1.78
N PRO A 88 -33.93 13.14 -0.73
CA PRO A 88 -33.75 13.95 0.47
C PRO A 88 -32.32 13.82 1.02
N PRO A 89 -31.65 14.90 1.48
CA PRO A 89 -30.26 14.82 1.94
C PRO A 89 -29.98 13.72 2.97
N LYS A 90 -30.96 13.41 3.82
CA LYS A 90 -30.85 12.36 4.85
C LYS A 90 -30.82 10.94 4.28
N SER A 91 -31.44 10.69 3.12
CA SER A 91 -31.42 9.37 2.47
C SER A 91 -30.20 9.17 1.58
N ARG A 92 -29.30 10.16 1.50
CA ARG A 92 -28.10 10.17 0.67
C ARG A 92 -26.82 10.05 1.49
N VAL A 93 -26.94 9.51 2.71
CA VAL A 93 -25.79 9.19 3.56
C VAL A 93 -25.67 7.68 3.66
N TYR A 94 -24.51 7.17 3.29
CA TYR A 94 -24.13 5.78 3.45
C TYR A 94 -22.95 5.72 4.41
N VAL A 95 -22.92 4.69 5.26
CA VAL A 95 -21.81 4.46 6.17
C VAL A 95 -21.30 3.05 5.92
N THR A 96 -20.03 2.93 5.54
CA THR A 96 -19.38 1.64 5.30
C THR A 96 -18.17 1.49 6.19
N GLU A 97 -17.65 0.27 6.28
CA GLU A 97 -16.33 0.03 6.83
C GLU A 97 -15.27 0.79 6.05
N ALA A 98 -14.26 1.32 6.74
CA ALA A 98 -13.23 2.13 6.12
C ALA A 98 -12.22 1.31 5.31
N ARG A 99 -12.19 -0.01 5.50
CA ARG A 99 -11.18 -0.92 4.95
C ARG A 99 -11.81 -1.89 3.97
N CYS A 100 -11.04 -2.21 2.94
CA CYS A 100 -11.43 -3.23 1.99
C CYS A 100 -11.36 -4.63 2.65
N PRO A 101 -12.41 -5.46 2.52
CA PRO A 101 -12.43 -6.80 3.13
C PRO A 101 -11.35 -7.75 2.59
N HIS A 102 -10.79 -7.47 1.41
CA HIS A 102 -9.77 -8.30 0.77
C HIS A 102 -8.36 -8.10 1.33
N GLN A 103 -7.94 -6.84 1.51
CA GLN A 103 -6.54 -6.49 1.82
C GLN A 103 -6.40 -5.52 3.00
N GLY A 104 -7.50 -5.15 3.68
CA GLY A 104 -7.48 -4.22 4.81
C GLY A 104 -7.07 -2.79 4.44
N VAL A 105 -6.94 -2.47 3.15
CA VAL A 105 -6.54 -1.14 2.65
C VAL A 105 -7.68 -0.15 2.83
N CYS A 106 -7.37 1.06 3.27
CA CYS A 106 -8.36 2.11 3.44
C CYS A 106 -8.99 2.52 2.09
N LEU A 107 -10.32 2.48 2.02
CA LEU A 107 -11.10 2.84 0.82
C LEU A 107 -11.15 4.34 0.56
N LEU A 108 -10.72 5.17 1.51
CA LEU A 108 -10.70 6.62 1.36
C LEU A 108 -9.74 7.11 0.26
N GLY A 109 -8.75 6.29 -0.14
CA GLY A 109 -7.90 6.54 -1.30
C GLY A 109 -8.46 6.01 -2.62
N GLY A 110 -9.68 5.47 -2.60
CA GLY A 110 -10.33 4.83 -3.74
C GLY A 110 -10.99 5.81 -4.71
N GLU A 111 -11.36 5.28 -5.88
CA GLU A 111 -12.14 6.01 -6.88
C GLU A 111 -13.63 5.91 -6.55
N LEU A 112 -14.26 7.04 -6.24
CA LEU A 112 -15.73 7.11 -6.12
C LEU A 112 -16.34 7.34 -7.51
N SER A 113 -17.31 6.51 -7.88
CA SER A 113 -17.95 6.54 -9.20
C SER A 113 -19.42 6.18 -9.12
N GLU A 114 -20.22 6.65 -10.08
CA GLU A 114 -21.57 6.15 -10.33
C GLU A 114 -21.56 5.27 -11.58
N ILE A 115 -22.13 4.07 -11.47
CA ILE A 115 -22.26 3.12 -12.57
C ILE A 115 -23.75 2.83 -12.74
N GLU A 116 -24.26 2.94 -13.96
CA GLU A 116 -25.61 2.48 -14.29
C GLU A 116 -25.61 0.94 -14.34
N ASP A 117 -26.50 0.31 -13.57
CA ASP A 117 -26.69 -1.13 -13.65
C ASP A 117 -27.48 -1.55 -14.91
N GLU A 118 -27.68 -2.85 -15.08
CA GLU A 118 -28.43 -3.41 -16.22
C GLU A 118 -29.89 -2.91 -16.30
N MET A 119 -30.42 -2.35 -15.21
CA MET A 119 -31.74 -1.76 -15.14
C MET A 119 -31.73 -0.24 -15.36
N GLY A 120 -30.58 0.36 -15.66
CA GLY A 120 -30.40 1.80 -15.83
C GLY A 120 -30.45 2.58 -14.51
N ILE A 121 -30.30 1.90 -13.37
CA ILE A 121 -30.28 2.54 -12.06
C ILE A 121 -28.84 2.90 -11.71
N ALA A 122 -28.60 4.19 -11.46
CA ALA A 122 -27.29 4.68 -11.01
C ALA A 122 -26.96 4.13 -9.61
N GLN A 123 -25.85 3.39 -9.52
CA GLN A 123 -25.31 2.85 -8.28
C GLN A 123 -24.00 3.55 -7.92
N ALA A 124 -23.91 4.04 -6.68
CA ALA A 124 -22.68 4.58 -6.14
C ALA A 124 -21.72 3.44 -5.76
N MET A 125 -20.49 3.52 -6.29
CA MET A 125 -19.45 2.50 -6.14
C MET A 125 -18.15 3.15 -5.66
N ILE A 126 -17.39 2.43 -4.83
CA ILE A 126 -16.03 2.79 -4.43
C ILE A 126 -15.04 1.72 -4.93
N ARG A 127 -14.00 2.14 -5.64
CA ARG A 127 -12.94 1.25 -6.12
C ARG A 127 -11.79 1.18 -5.12
N CYS A 128 -11.41 -0.03 -4.70
CA CYS A 128 -10.22 -0.21 -3.87
C CYS A 128 -8.95 0.21 -4.65
N PRO A 129 -8.08 1.05 -4.06
CA PRO A 129 -6.91 1.57 -4.75
C PRO A 129 -5.85 0.49 -5.06
N ARG A 130 -5.84 -0.64 -4.34
CA ARG A 130 -4.76 -1.65 -4.46
C ARG A 130 -5.04 -2.77 -5.45
N HIS A 131 -6.29 -3.24 -5.53
CA HIS A 131 -6.64 -4.41 -6.35
C HIS A 131 -7.84 -4.18 -7.27
N ASN A 132 -8.20 -2.91 -7.51
CA ASN A 132 -9.16 -2.49 -8.53
C ASN A 132 -10.59 -3.08 -8.39
N LYS A 133 -10.93 -3.71 -7.27
CA LYS A 133 -12.30 -4.19 -7.00
C LYS A 133 -13.19 -3.02 -6.64
N THR A 134 -14.43 -3.04 -7.11
CA THR A 134 -15.45 -2.02 -6.83
C THR A 134 -16.47 -2.56 -5.85
N PHE A 135 -16.88 -1.75 -4.89
CA PHE A 135 -17.87 -2.10 -3.88
C PHE A 135 -19.05 -1.14 -3.99
N SER A 136 -20.26 -1.68 -3.99
CA SER A 136 -21.47 -0.87 -3.87
C SER A 136 -21.52 -0.23 -2.50
N LEU A 137 -21.79 1.08 -2.44
CA LEU A 137 -21.98 1.80 -1.18
C LEU A 137 -23.37 1.56 -0.54
N ARG A 138 -24.27 0.91 -1.27
CA ARG A 138 -25.66 0.65 -0.83
C ARG A 138 -25.91 -0.79 -0.35
N HIS A 139 -25.14 -1.75 -0.85
CA HIS A 139 -25.26 -3.15 -0.42
C HIS A 139 -23.91 -3.79 -0.05
N GLY A 140 -22.81 -3.07 -0.13
CA GLY A 140 -21.46 -3.56 0.13
C GLY A 140 -20.89 -4.50 -0.93
N ARG A 141 -21.73 -5.04 -1.81
CA ARG A 141 -21.37 -6.11 -2.74
C ARG A 141 -20.41 -5.63 -3.82
N SER A 142 -19.43 -6.46 -4.13
CA SER A 142 -18.55 -6.32 -5.31
C SER A 142 -19.09 -7.15 -6.46
N HIS A 143 -19.07 -6.62 -7.68
CA HIS A 143 -19.48 -7.39 -8.86
C HIS A 143 -18.49 -8.54 -9.09
N GLY A 144 -18.98 -9.77 -9.24
CA GLY A 144 -18.15 -10.96 -9.50
C GLY A 144 -17.31 -11.48 -8.32
N ASN A 145 -17.65 -11.12 -7.07
CA ASN A 145 -16.89 -11.54 -5.89
C ASN A 145 -17.80 -11.89 -4.70
N THR A 146 -17.32 -12.78 -3.82
CA THR A 146 -18.03 -13.21 -2.61
C THR A 146 -17.82 -12.25 -1.43
N GLU A 147 -16.79 -11.42 -1.48
CA GLU A 147 -16.52 -10.44 -0.43
C GLU A 147 -17.55 -9.30 -0.45
N VAL A 148 -18.02 -8.92 0.74
CA VAL A 148 -18.98 -7.84 0.95
C VAL A 148 -18.33 -6.80 1.86
N LEU A 149 -18.29 -5.55 1.40
CA LEU A 149 -17.91 -4.42 2.24
C LEU A 149 -19.01 -4.21 3.28
N ARG A 150 -18.65 -4.22 4.56
CA ARG A 150 -19.64 -4.04 5.62
C ARG A 150 -20.28 -2.66 5.56
N GLU A 151 -21.58 -2.62 5.74
CA GLU A 151 -22.38 -1.41 5.83
C GLU A 151 -22.92 -1.25 7.24
N PHE A 152 -23.09 0.01 7.65
CA PHE A 152 -23.62 0.35 8.95
C PHE A 152 -24.90 1.16 8.77
N PRO A 153 -26.01 0.77 9.41
CA PRO A 153 -27.19 1.61 9.48
C PRO A 153 -26.82 2.96 10.07
N CYS A 154 -27.38 4.03 9.51
CA CYS A 154 -27.16 5.36 10.04
C CYS A 154 -28.46 6.15 10.11
N ARG A 155 -28.55 7.05 11.09
CA ARG A 155 -29.71 7.93 11.24
C ARG A 155 -29.31 9.28 11.83
N PHE A 156 -30.10 10.30 11.52
CA PHE A 156 -29.89 11.65 12.03
C PHE A 156 -30.89 11.98 13.14
N MET A 157 -30.40 12.18 14.36
CA MET A 157 -31.22 12.46 15.54
C MET A 157 -30.51 13.47 16.44
N HIS A 158 -31.24 14.30 17.18
CA HIS A 158 -30.67 15.23 18.16
C HIS A 158 -29.53 16.12 17.63
N GLY A 159 -29.56 16.47 16.33
CA GLY A 159 -28.53 17.27 15.69
C GLY A 159 -27.21 16.54 15.41
N HIS A 160 -27.20 15.21 15.41
CA HIS A 160 -26.03 14.38 15.15
C HIS A 160 -26.38 13.18 14.27
N TRP A 161 -25.38 12.68 13.53
CA TRP A 161 -25.45 11.36 12.91
C TRP A 161 -25.09 10.28 13.93
N TYR A 162 -25.87 9.20 13.91
CA TYR A 162 -25.64 7.98 14.67
C TYR A 162 -25.35 6.84 13.72
N VAL A 163 -24.43 5.96 14.12
CA VAL A 163 -24.09 4.72 13.41
C VAL A 163 -24.58 3.57 14.27
N GLY A 164 -25.40 2.68 13.69
CA GLY A 164 -25.87 1.46 14.33
C GLY A 164 -24.81 0.38 14.23
N LEU A 165 -24.47 -0.23 15.36
CA LEU A 165 -23.58 -1.38 15.43
C LEU A 165 -24.39 -2.62 15.81
N ASP A 166 -24.19 -3.71 15.10
CA ASP A 166 -24.85 -4.99 15.39
C ASP A 166 -24.30 -5.56 16.71
N LEU A 167 -25.20 -5.88 17.64
CA LEU A 167 -24.83 -6.42 18.95
C LEU A 167 -24.34 -7.88 18.86
N ASP A 168 -24.82 -8.63 17.87
CA ASP A 168 -24.52 -10.06 17.72
C ASP A 168 -23.19 -10.33 17.00
N GLU A 169 -22.50 -9.28 16.54
CA GLU A 169 -21.30 -9.47 15.76
C GLU A 169 -20.07 -9.77 16.64
N PRO A 170 -19.35 -10.89 16.38
CA PRO A 170 -18.18 -11.27 17.15
C PRO A 170 -17.05 -10.26 16.95
N GLY A 171 -16.73 -9.53 18.02
CA GLY A 171 -15.71 -8.47 17.99
C GLY A 171 -16.23 -7.09 18.40
N THR A 172 -17.55 -6.91 18.53
CA THR A 172 -18.10 -5.75 19.22
C THR A 172 -17.70 -5.85 20.70
N PRO A 173 -16.85 -4.95 21.24
CA PRO A 173 -16.48 -5.02 22.64
C PRO A 173 -17.75 -4.94 23.48
N ALA A 174 -17.99 -5.95 24.32
CA ALA A 174 -19.11 -5.98 25.26
C ALA A 174 -19.14 -4.64 25.98
N ALA A 175 -20.19 -3.86 25.69
CA ALA A 175 -20.22 -2.43 25.98
C ALA A 175 -19.71 -2.15 27.40
N ALA A 176 -18.67 -1.32 27.52
CA ALA A 176 -18.26 -0.77 28.79
C ALA A 176 -19.45 0.00 29.38
N SER A 177 -20.22 -0.63 30.27
CA SER A 177 -21.45 -0.12 30.86
C SER A 177 -21.22 0.98 31.92
N SER A 178 -20.19 1.81 31.72
CA SER A 178 -19.86 2.91 32.62
C SER A 178 -19.49 4.16 31.81
N PHE A 179 -20.48 4.73 31.13
CA PHE A 179 -20.43 6.16 30.80
C PHE A 179 -20.62 6.94 32.10
N LYS A 180 -19.53 7.30 32.78
CA LYS A 180 -19.58 8.32 33.83
C LYS A 180 -19.76 9.68 33.17
N GLU A 181 -20.81 10.38 33.56
CA GLU A 181 -21.01 11.80 33.29
C GLU A 181 -19.74 12.61 33.60
N PRO A 182 -19.38 13.63 32.80
CA PRO A 182 -18.18 14.42 33.04
C PRO A 182 -18.39 15.30 34.29
N LEU A 183 -17.78 14.90 35.40
CA LEU A 183 -17.56 15.76 36.55
C LEU A 183 -16.52 16.83 36.19
N SER A 184 -16.83 18.06 36.60
CA SER A 184 -16.07 19.31 36.48
C SER A 184 -14.58 19.20 36.87
N PRO A 185 -13.72 20.12 36.37
CA PRO A 185 -12.27 19.99 36.47
C PRO A 185 -11.76 20.28 37.89
N GLY A 186 -11.13 19.28 38.51
CA GLY A 186 -10.42 19.39 39.78
C GLY A 186 -8.99 18.87 39.67
N SER A 187 -8.04 19.81 39.78
CA SER A 187 -6.66 19.71 40.27
C SER A 187 -5.71 18.59 39.80
N GLU A 188 -4.57 19.05 39.28
CA GLU A 188 -3.38 18.34 38.85
C GLU A 188 -2.75 17.41 39.91
N GLY A 189 -2.32 16.23 39.48
CA GLY A 189 -1.38 15.37 40.20
C GLY A 189 -0.46 14.66 39.21
N LYS A 190 0.80 15.11 39.12
CA LYS A 190 1.86 14.49 38.30
C LYS A 190 2.24 13.13 38.90
N ALA A 191 1.99 12.05 38.19
CA ALA A 191 2.59 10.73 38.43
C ALA A 191 3.48 10.35 37.25
N GLY A 192 4.73 9.98 37.57
CA GLY A 192 5.79 9.69 36.63
C GLY A 192 5.54 8.44 35.78
N ARG A 193 6.02 8.50 34.53
CA ARG A 193 5.98 7.41 33.56
C ARG A 193 7.22 6.52 33.76
N PRO A 194 7.09 5.18 33.79
CA PRO A 194 8.25 4.30 33.90
C PRO A 194 9.00 4.26 32.56
N THR A 195 10.29 4.58 32.61
CA THR A 195 11.25 4.42 31.53
C THR A 195 11.66 2.94 31.45
N LEU A 196 11.43 2.30 30.29
CA LEU A 196 12.03 1.01 29.95
C LEU A 196 13.53 1.22 29.71
N GLN A 197 14.37 0.68 30.59
CA GLN A 197 15.81 0.58 30.37
C GLN A 197 16.10 -0.67 29.53
N CYS A 198 16.72 -0.46 28.36
CA CYS A 198 17.40 -1.54 27.63
C CYS A 198 18.72 -1.85 28.33
N THR A 199 18.85 -3.06 28.87
CA THR A 199 20.13 -3.57 29.37
C THR A 199 20.96 -4.13 28.21
N GLU A 200 22.21 -3.70 28.13
CA GLU A 200 23.24 -4.24 27.24
C GLU A 200 23.46 -5.75 27.51
N ALA A 201 23.41 -6.56 26.45
CA ALA A 201 23.71 -7.99 26.52
C ALA A 201 25.05 -8.27 25.84
N GLN A 202 25.95 -8.91 26.58
CA GLN A 202 27.26 -9.38 26.13
C GLN A 202 27.16 -10.58 25.18
N ASP A 203 28.12 -10.63 24.27
CA ASP A 203 28.37 -11.66 23.26
C ASP A 203 28.32 -13.11 23.78
N SER A 204 27.42 -13.92 23.23
CA SER A 204 27.63 -15.37 23.07
C SER A 204 26.71 -15.98 22.00
N SER A 205 27.32 -16.47 20.91
CA SER A 205 26.86 -17.54 19.99
C SER A 205 25.50 -17.43 19.25
N PRO A 206 25.40 -17.89 17.99
CA PRO A 206 24.24 -17.64 17.12
C PRO A 206 23.09 -18.62 17.40
N SER A 207 22.38 -18.42 18.50
CA SER A 207 21.06 -19.02 18.74
C SER A 207 19.98 -18.12 18.12
N SER A 208 18.90 -18.71 17.62
CA SER A 208 17.88 -18.09 16.77
C SER A 208 17.23 -16.84 17.39
N ASP A 209 17.83 -15.68 17.11
CA ASP A 209 17.34 -14.38 17.58
C ASP A 209 15.96 -14.07 16.96
N PRO A 210 14.88 -13.97 17.75
CA PRO A 210 13.55 -13.59 17.26
C PRO A 210 13.56 -12.22 16.58
N THR A 211 14.53 -11.37 16.90
CA THR A 211 14.77 -10.08 16.24
C THR A 211 15.17 -10.28 14.79
N ARG A 212 16.00 -11.28 14.45
CA ARG A 212 16.37 -11.58 13.05
C ARG A 212 15.20 -12.10 12.22
N LYS A 213 14.31 -12.89 12.80
CA LYS A 213 13.07 -13.33 12.10
C LYS A 213 12.13 -12.15 11.86
N LYS A 214 11.96 -11.27 12.84
CA LYS A 214 11.17 -10.03 12.69
C LYS A 214 11.80 -9.06 11.68
N LEU A 215 13.13 -8.93 11.68
CA LEU A 215 13.88 -8.12 10.70
C LEU A 215 13.79 -8.71 9.29
N ARG A 216 13.77 -10.04 9.14
CA ARG A 216 13.56 -10.68 7.84
C ARG A 216 12.12 -10.54 7.33
N TRP A 217 11.13 -10.64 8.21
CA TRP A 217 9.75 -10.34 7.84
C TRP A 217 9.58 -8.85 7.49
N LEU A 218 10.20 -7.97 8.27
CA LEU A 218 10.32 -6.55 7.94
C LEU A 218 11.01 -6.37 6.59
N PHE A 219 12.08 -7.12 6.30
CA PHE A 219 12.78 -7.08 5.02
C PHE A 219 11.85 -7.42 3.86
N ASP A 220 11.20 -8.58 3.94
CA ASP A 220 10.23 -9.02 2.93
C ASP A 220 9.13 -7.95 2.78
N THR A 221 8.62 -7.38 3.88
CA THR A 221 7.51 -6.40 3.85
C THR A 221 7.93 -4.98 3.47
N LEU A 222 9.16 -4.57 3.79
CA LEU A 222 9.70 -3.22 3.59
C LEU A 222 10.12 -3.05 2.13
N VAL A 223 10.84 -4.00 1.53
CA VAL A 223 11.39 -3.83 0.17
C VAL A 223 10.33 -3.43 -0.87
N PRO A 224 9.13 -4.02 -0.95
CA PRO A 224 8.08 -3.51 -1.83
C PRO A 224 7.60 -2.12 -1.45
N GLY A 225 7.46 -1.85 -0.15
CA GLY A 225 7.09 -0.52 0.34
C GLY A 225 8.13 0.53 -0.04
N PHE A 226 9.41 0.17 -0.03
CA PHE A 226 10.52 0.97 -0.54
C PHE A 226 10.33 1.20 -2.04
N ILE A 227 10.18 0.14 -2.85
CA ILE A 227 9.98 0.23 -4.30
C ILE A 227 8.75 1.07 -4.67
N ASP A 228 7.65 0.96 -3.92
CA ASP A 228 6.43 1.77 -4.11
C ASP A 228 6.62 3.23 -3.69
N SER A 229 7.46 3.52 -2.69
CA SER A 229 7.77 4.89 -2.28
C SER A 229 8.72 5.61 -3.25
N VAL A 230 9.59 4.85 -3.94
CA VAL A 230 10.61 5.33 -4.89
C VAL A 230 10.01 5.91 -6.17
N ASP A 231 8.77 5.54 -6.51
CA ASP A 231 8.10 5.93 -7.76
C ASP A 231 7.81 7.46 -7.89
N ASN A 232 8.26 8.30 -6.94
CA ASN A 232 8.07 9.75 -6.98
C ASN A 232 9.33 10.60 -6.85
N SER A 233 10.53 10.04 -6.61
CA SER A 233 11.74 10.88 -6.56
C SER A 233 13.03 10.16 -6.95
N TRP A 234 13.52 10.45 -8.16
CA TRP A 234 14.94 10.50 -8.54
C TRP A 234 15.79 9.22 -8.41
N GLY A 235 15.20 8.02 -8.30
CA GLY A 235 15.99 6.78 -8.39
C GLY A 235 16.89 6.48 -7.18
N CYS A 236 16.89 7.35 -6.16
CA CYS A 236 17.56 7.10 -4.90
C CYS A 236 16.65 6.28 -3.99
N PHE A 237 17.09 5.06 -3.65
CA PHE A 237 16.48 4.24 -2.61
C PHE A 237 16.90 4.77 -1.25
N SER A 238 16.36 5.91 -0.83
CA SER A 238 16.60 6.48 0.49
C SER A 238 15.26 6.69 1.21
N LEU A 239 15.09 6.06 2.36
CA LEU A 239 13.95 6.22 3.22
C LEU A 239 14.34 7.11 4.40
N ASP A 240 13.70 8.27 4.55
CA ASP A 240 13.88 9.08 5.75
C ASP A 240 13.09 8.52 6.95
N LYS A 241 13.37 9.06 8.13
CA LYS A 241 12.76 8.63 9.39
C LYS A 241 11.26 8.84 9.44
N MET A 242 10.76 9.87 8.75
CA MET A 242 9.34 10.19 8.70
C MET A 242 8.59 9.21 7.78
N ALA A 243 9.20 8.80 6.68
CA ALA A 243 8.72 7.76 5.78
C ALA A 243 8.68 6.41 6.50
N LEU A 244 9.74 6.03 7.24
CA LEU A 244 9.73 4.81 8.07
C LEU A 244 8.59 4.84 9.09
N ARG A 245 8.42 5.96 9.81
CA ARG A 245 7.33 6.13 10.78
C ARG A 245 5.97 5.96 10.13
N THR A 246 5.78 6.55 8.95
CA THR A 246 4.53 6.48 8.20
C THR A 246 4.24 5.05 7.75
N PHE A 247 5.27 4.35 7.26
CA PHE A 247 5.19 2.94 6.91
C PHE A 247 4.78 2.07 8.11
N CYS A 248 5.51 2.15 9.23
CA CYS A 248 5.21 1.36 10.42
C CYS A 248 3.79 1.59 10.93
N ARG A 249 3.32 2.84 10.89
CA ARG A 249 1.93 3.18 11.27
C ARG A 249 0.91 2.58 10.30
N ASN A 250 1.15 2.65 9.00
CA ASN A 250 0.24 2.14 7.99
C ASN A 250 0.18 0.60 7.97
N ALA A 251 1.30 -0.05 8.33
CA ALA A 251 1.41 -1.49 8.47
C ALA A 251 1.03 -2.00 9.89
N GLU A 252 0.57 -1.10 10.78
CA GLU A 252 0.14 -1.43 12.15
C GLU A 252 1.23 -2.16 12.96
N LEU A 253 2.48 -1.78 12.73
CA LEU A 253 3.61 -2.35 13.44
C LEU A 253 3.74 -1.69 14.80
N ASP A 254 3.45 -2.45 15.85
CA ASP A 254 3.69 -2.03 17.24
C ASP A 254 5.19 -2.15 17.58
N LEU A 255 5.98 -1.22 17.08
CA LEU A 255 7.42 -1.15 17.29
C LEU A 255 7.90 0.27 17.55
N CYS A 256 8.98 0.38 18.33
CA CYS A 256 9.65 1.65 18.55
C CYS A 256 10.36 2.07 17.26
N VAL A 257 9.76 3.00 16.51
CA VAL A 257 10.32 3.51 15.24
C VAL A 257 11.73 4.07 15.43
N GLN A 258 12.04 4.67 16.58
CA GLN A 258 13.38 5.16 16.89
C GLN A 258 14.39 4.02 16.94
N SER A 259 14.09 2.95 17.67
CA SER A 259 14.98 1.79 17.77
C SER A 259 15.14 1.08 16.43
N LEU A 260 14.08 0.97 15.63
CA LEU A 260 14.18 0.42 14.28
C LEU A 260 15.05 1.30 13.39
N TRP A 261 14.88 2.63 13.46
CA TRP A 261 15.70 3.59 12.73
C TRP A 261 17.18 3.44 13.08
N ASP A 262 17.52 3.43 14.36
CA ASP A 262 18.90 3.33 14.83
C ASP A 262 19.56 1.97 14.46
N CYS A 263 18.75 0.93 14.23
CA CYS A 263 19.22 -0.37 13.73
C CYS A 263 19.43 -0.41 12.21
N LEU A 264 18.73 0.43 11.44
CA LEU A 264 18.80 0.45 9.98
C LEU A 264 19.78 1.51 9.47
N ASP A 265 19.74 2.71 10.02
CA ASP A 265 20.62 3.86 9.69
C ASP A 265 21.96 3.71 10.43
N THR A 266 22.73 2.67 10.07
CA THR A 266 23.95 2.29 10.79
C THR A 266 25.10 3.28 10.63
N ASP A 267 25.16 3.97 9.50
CA ASP A 267 26.13 5.01 9.20
C ASP A 267 25.69 6.41 9.66
N ARG A 268 24.44 6.56 10.12
CA ARG A 268 23.87 7.80 10.69
C ARG A 268 23.85 8.95 9.70
N ASP A 269 23.67 8.65 8.42
CA ASP A 269 23.59 9.65 7.36
C ASP A 269 22.19 10.30 7.29
N GLY A 270 21.23 9.77 8.06
CA GLY A 270 19.86 10.27 8.13
C GLY A 270 18.94 9.67 7.06
N ALA A 271 19.40 8.65 6.34
CA ALA A 271 18.65 7.88 5.38
C ALA A 271 18.83 6.38 5.64
N VAL A 272 17.82 5.59 5.32
CA VAL A 272 17.97 4.13 5.20
C VAL A 272 17.92 3.79 3.73
N CYS A 273 19.01 3.23 3.22
CA CYS A 273 19.14 2.80 1.85
C CYS A 273 18.96 1.29 1.68
N MET A 274 18.87 0.82 0.43
CA MET A 274 18.68 -0.60 0.14
C MET A 274 19.83 -1.46 0.69
N GLN A 275 21.07 -0.97 0.63
CA GLN A 275 22.24 -1.65 1.19
C GLN A 275 22.15 -1.84 2.70
N ASP A 276 21.45 -0.98 3.43
CA ASP A 276 21.34 -1.05 4.88
C ASP A 276 20.33 -2.12 5.31
N VAL A 277 19.29 -2.30 4.49
CA VAL A 277 18.23 -3.28 4.70
C VAL A 277 18.65 -4.66 4.17
N THR A 278 19.36 -4.71 3.03
CA THR A 278 19.87 -5.95 2.42
C THR A 278 21.19 -5.75 1.67
N PRO A 279 22.33 -5.81 2.37
CA PRO A 279 23.63 -5.67 1.72
C PRO A 279 23.81 -6.65 0.55
N LYS A 280 23.36 -7.91 0.74
CA LYS A 280 23.46 -8.97 -0.27
C LYS A 280 22.48 -8.80 -1.43
N GLY A 281 21.24 -8.42 -1.14
CA GLY A 281 20.23 -8.17 -2.17
C GLY A 281 20.61 -6.96 -3.03
N ALA A 282 21.06 -5.88 -2.40
CA ALA A 282 21.56 -4.69 -3.07
C ALA A 282 22.75 -5.03 -3.98
N LEU A 283 23.73 -5.80 -3.48
CA LEU A 283 24.86 -6.24 -4.29
C LEU A 283 24.42 -7.09 -5.50
N ALA A 284 23.48 -8.01 -5.32
CA ALA A 284 22.98 -8.85 -6.41
C ALA A 284 22.22 -8.03 -7.47
N LEU A 285 21.41 -7.06 -7.04
CA LEU A 285 20.72 -6.13 -7.94
C LEU A 285 21.70 -5.23 -8.68
N ALA A 286 22.72 -4.71 -8.00
CA ALA A 286 23.74 -3.85 -8.60
C ALA A 286 24.54 -4.62 -9.67
N SER A 287 24.90 -5.87 -9.37
CA SER A 287 25.54 -6.78 -10.32
C SER A 287 24.65 -7.11 -11.52
N LEU A 288 23.36 -7.40 -11.30
CA LEU A 288 22.42 -7.64 -12.39
C LEU A 288 22.26 -6.40 -13.26
N ARG A 289 22.13 -5.22 -12.65
CA ARG A 289 22.02 -3.94 -13.36
C ARG A 289 23.26 -3.67 -14.21
N ALA A 290 24.46 -3.73 -13.63
CA ALA A 290 25.71 -3.49 -14.34
C ALA A 290 25.86 -4.42 -15.56
N TRP A 291 25.59 -5.72 -15.37
CA TRP A 291 25.60 -6.70 -16.45
C TRP A 291 24.55 -6.38 -17.54
N SER A 292 23.33 -6.02 -17.13
CA SER A 292 22.24 -5.71 -18.06
C SER A 292 22.58 -4.51 -18.94
N HIS A 293 23.08 -3.42 -18.32
CA HIS A 293 23.54 -2.24 -19.06
C HIS A 293 24.69 -2.56 -20.01
N GLN A 294 25.66 -3.39 -19.59
CA GLN A 294 26.76 -3.81 -20.46
C GLN A 294 26.27 -4.69 -21.63
N LYS A 295 25.32 -5.60 -21.38
CA LYS A 295 24.85 -6.59 -22.35
C LYS A 295 23.88 -6.00 -23.38
N CYS A 296 22.93 -5.18 -22.94
CA CYS A 296 21.83 -4.68 -23.77
C CYS A 296 21.44 -3.21 -23.51
N GLY A 297 22.25 -2.46 -22.76
CA GLY A 297 22.07 -1.02 -22.55
C GLY A 297 21.08 -0.64 -21.44
N SER A 298 20.21 -1.55 -21.01
CA SER A 298 19.24 -1.35 -19.92
C SER A 298 18.77 -2.67 -19.32
N CYS A 299 18.35 -2.67 -18.07
CA CYS A 299 17.66 -3.77 -17.38
C CYS A 299 16.37 -4.15 -18.12
N VAL A 300 15.58 -3.18 -18.58
CA VAL A 300 14.33 -3.46 -19.32
C VAL A 300 14.59 -4.24 -20.60
N ALA A 301 15.69 -3.95 -21.31
CA ALA A 301 16.04 -4.65 -22.55
C ALA A 301 16.40 -6.13 -22.32
N VAL A 302 16.79 -6.54 -21.10
CA VAL A 302 16.99 -7.96 -20.74
C VAL A 302 15.73 -8.77 -20.98
N TRP A 303 14.56 -8.16 -20.75
CA TRP A 303 13.26 -8.81 -20.98
C TRP A 303 13.11 -9.32 -22.42
N ASP A 304 13.77 -8.71 -23.39
CA ASP A 304 13.62 -9.03 -24.81
C ASP A 304 14.75 -9.94 -25.33
N LEU A 305 15.65 -10.41 -24.46
CA LEU A 305 16.69 -11.39 -24.82
C LEU A 305 16.08 -12.75 -25.21
N PRO A 306 16.71 -13.50 -26.13
CA PRO A 306 16.15 -14.74 -26.67
C PRO A 306 15.75 -15.77 -25.61
N ALA A 307 16.58 -16.03 -24.59
CA ALA A 307 16.27 -17.02 -23.55
C ALA A 307 15.10 -16.55 -22.66
N LEU A 308 15.01 -15.26 -22.35
CA LEU A 308 13.88 -14.72 -21.57
C LEU A 308 12.59 -14.72 -22.38
N ALA A 309 12.66 -14.34 -23.65
CA ALA A 309 11.54 -14.42 -24.56
C ALA A 309 11.04 -15.87 -24.67
N GLN A 310 11.93 -16.83 -24.91
CA GLN A 310 11.59 -18.25 -24.99
C GLN A 310 10.99 -18.78 -23.68
N SER A 311 11.58 -18.42 -22.53
CA SER A 311 11.12 -18.84 -21.20
C SER A 311 9.67 -18.41 -20.91
N ARG A 312 9.22 -17.25 -21.42
CA ARG A 312 7.81 -16.82 -21.31
C ARG A 312 6.82 -17.72 -22.07
N PHE A 313 7.26 -18.34 -23.16
CA PHE A 313 6.42 -19.15 -24.03
C PHE A 313 6.49 -20.65 -23.73
N GLN A 314 7.43 -21.09 -22.90
CA GLN A 314 7.49 -22.50 -22.50
C GLN A 314 6.28 -22.84 -21.63
N PRO A 315 5.40 -23.75 -22.08
CA PRO A 315 4.22 -24.13 -21.32
C PRO A 315 4.63 -24.98 -20.11
N ARG A 316 4.94 -24.33 -18.98
CA ARG A 316 4.97 -25.00 -17.67
C ARG A 316 3.54 -25.11 -17.17
N GLU A 317 2.83 -26.10 -17.68
CA GLU A 317 1.51 -26.65 -17.31
C GLU A 317 0.32 -25.72 -17.00
N LYS A 318 0.45 -24.48 -16.51
CA LYS A 318 -0.71 -23.67 -16.07
C LYS A 318 -0.68 -22.16 -16.29
N LEU A 319 0.44 -21.48 -16.59
CA LEU A 319 0.40 -20.04 -16.92
C LEU A 319 1.50 -19.63 -17.90
N THR A 320 1.10 -19.22 -19.11
CA THR A 320 1.93 -18.40 -20.00
C THR A 320 1.48 -16.95 -19.86
N SER A 321 2.42 -16.05 -19.60
CA SER A 321 2.14 -14.61 -19.51
C SER A 321 3.21 -13.83 -20.26
N MET A 322 2.78 -12.95 -21.16
CA MET A 322 3.67 -12.04 -21.88
C MET A 322 4.26 -10.96 -20.97
N LYS A 323 3.58 -10.68 -19.85
CA LYS A 323 3.88 -9.56 -18.96
C LYS A 323 4.65 -9.97 -17.72
N LYS A 324 4.59 -11.25 -17.34
CA LYS A 324 5.15 -11.75 -16.08
C LYS A 324 5.78 -13.12 -16.30
N MET A 325 6.85 -13.41 -15.58
CA MET A 325 7.56 -14.67 -15.59
C MET A 325 7.74 -15.14 -14.16
N LEU A 326 7.65 -16.43 -13.90
CA LEU A 326 8.05 -16.97 -12.60
C LEU A 326 9.51 -16.59 -12.34
N THR A 327 9.76 -16.21 -11.10
CA THR A 327 11.07 -15.78 -10.63
C THR A 327 12.17 -16.81 -10.89
N GLU A 328 11.88 -18.10 -10.72
CA GLU A 328 12.81 -19.20 -11.05
C GLU A 328 13.14 -19.26 -12.55
N CYS A 329 12.12 -19.14 -13.42
CA CYS A 329 12.28 -19.12 -14.87
C CYS A 329 13.09 -17.90 -15.34
N PHE A 330 12.90 -16.75 -14.69
CA PHE A 330 13.68 -15.54 -14.97
C PHE A 330 15.16 -15.79 -14.68
N MET A 331 15.46 -16.35 -13.51
CA MET A 331 16.83 -16.66 -13.07
C MET A 331 17.53 -17.70 -13.95
N GLU A 332 16.82 -18.74 -14.39
CA GLU A 332 17.33 -19.70 -15.35
C GLU A 332 17.66 -19.02 -16.68
N ALA A 333 16.76 -18.17 -17.19
CA ALA A 333 16.95 -17.49 -18.46
C ALA A 333 18.12 -16.49 -18.44
N VAL A 334 18.27 -15.67 -17.40
CA VAL A 334 19.42 -14.73 -17.32
C VAL A 334 20.76 -15.44 -17.19
N LYS A 335 20.80 -16.63 -16.56
CA LYS A 335 22.01 -17.48 -16.52
C LYS A 335 22.36 -18.00 -17.91
N VAL A 336 21.35 -18.42 -18.69
CA VAL A 336 21.55 -18.87 -20.09
C VAL A 336 22.10 -17.72 -20.95
N GLU A 337 21.69 -16.47 -20.70
CA GLU A 337 22.23 -15.28 -21.37
C GLU A 337 23.65 -14.87 -20.92
N GLY A 338 24.20 -15.58 -19.93
CA GLY A 338 25.55 -15.41 -19.44
C GLY A 338 25.69 -14.40 -18.30
N TRP A 339 24.63 -14.11 -17.54
CA TRP A 339 24.79 -13.37 -16.29
C TRP A 339 25.59 -14.22 -15.29
N PRO A 340 26.77 -13.77 -14.83
CA PRO A 340 27.66 -14.57 -13.97
C PRO A 340 27.08 -14.80 -12.56
N GLY A 341 25.98 -14.13 -12.21
CA GLY A 341 25.50 -13.99 -10.84
C GLY A 341 26.35 -13.00 -10.05
N SER A 342 26.07 -12.89 -8.74
CA SER A 342 26.98 -12.18 -7.84
C SER A 342 28.28 -12.98 -7.75
N ALA A 343 29.40 -12.40 -8.18
CA ALA A 343 30.72 -13.04 -8.21
C ALA A 343 31.11 -13.69 -6.88
N LYS A 344 30.59 -13.16 -5.76
CA LYS A 344 30.88 -13.61 -4.40
C LYS A 344 29.93 -14.69 -3.86
N ASP A 345 28.78 -14.93 -4.49
CA ASP A 345 27.76 -15.83 -3.94
C ASP A 345 27.00 -16.59 -5.04
N ARG A 346 27.56 -17.73 -5.48
CA ARG A 346 26.84 -18.69 -6.34
C ARG A 346 25.77 -19.47 -5.58
N SER A 347 25.59 -19.24 -4.27
CA SER A 347 24.60 -19.99 -3.50
C SER A 347 23.19 -19.60 -3.92
N TRP A 348 22.30 -20.59 -3.83
CA TRP A 348 20.86 -20.42 -3.99
C TRP A 348 20.28 -19.27 -3.12
N LYS A 349 20.91 -18.96 -1.98
CA LYS A 349 20.43 -17.90 -1.09
C LYS A 349 20.55 -16.51 -1.70
N GLY A 350 21.65 -16.20 -2.39
CA GLY A 350 21.82 -14.91 -3.07
C GLY A 350 20.81 -14.73 -4.20
N GLN A 351 20.51 -15.82 -4.92
CA GLN A 351 19.49 -15.84 -5.98
C GLN A 351 18.10 -15.57 -5.41
N ALA A 352 17.71 -16.25 -4.33
CA ALA A 352 16.42 -16.02 -3.68
C ALA A 352 16.25 -14.58 -3.18
N GLN A 353 17.33 -13.94 -2.72
CA GLN A 353 17.29 -12.54 -2.29
C GLN A 353 17.11 -11.55 -3.45
N LEU A 354 17.81 -11.76 -4.56
CA LEU A 354 17.62 -10.96 -5.79
C LEU A 354 16.17 -11.05 -6.27
N CYS A 355 15.70 -12.28 -6.38
CA CYS A 355 14.35 -12.64 -6.76
C CYS A 355 13.28 -11.94 -5.92
N SER A 356 13.45 -12.00 -4.59
CA SER A 356 12.55 -11.32 -3.65
C SER A 356 12.59 -9.80 -3.78
N ALA A 357 13.72 -9.24 -4.21
CA ALA A 357 13.87 -7.80 -4.37
C ALA A 357 13.34 -7.30 -5.73
N LEU A 358 13.38 -8.13 -6.78
CA LEU A 358 12.75 -7.83 -8.07
C LEU A 358 11.23 -8.01 -8.03
N ASP A 359 10.72 -8.97 -7.26
CA ASP A 359 9.28 -9.27 -7.16
C ASP A 359 8.53 -8.22 -6.33
N LYS A 360 8.31 -7.04 -6.94
CA LYS A 360 7.60 -5.89 -6.34
C LYS A 360 6.25 -6.26 -5.75
N PHE A 361 5.59 -7.28 -6.29
CA PHE A 361 4.23 -7.67 -5.87
C PHE A 361 4.21 -8.89 -4.94
N HIS A 362 5.36 -9.47 -4.61
CA HIS A 362 5.48 -10.74 -3.87
C HIS A 362 4.62 -11.86 -4.43
N ALA A 363 4.50 -11.91 -5.76
CA ALA A 363 3.67 -12.88 -6.43
C ALA A 363 4.47 -14.11 -6.91
N GLY A 364 5.75 -14.21 -6.53
CA GLY A 364 6.70 -15.18 -7.07
C GLY A 364 7.01 -14.93 -8.54
N MET A 365 6.82 -13.70 -9.02
CA MET A 365 6.92 -13.34 -10.43
C MET A 365 7.70 -12.05 -10.64
N VAL A 366 8.47 -12.01 -11.72
CA VAL A 366 9.14 -10.81 -12.24
C VAL A 366 8.38 -10.33 -13.47
N SER A 367 8.22 -9.03 -13.62
CA SER A 367 7.59 -8.35 -14.75
C SER A 367 8.57 -7.41 -15.46
N LYS A 368 8.19 -6.90 -16.63
CA LYS A 368 9.02 -5.90 -17.33
C LYS A 368 9.14 -4.61 -16.52
N GLU A 369 8.07 -4.25 -15.80
CA GLU A 369 8.02 -3.12 -14.88
C GLU A 369 8.99 -3.29 -13.69
N ASP A 370 9.22 -4.53 -13.25
CA ASP A 370 10.21 -4.82 -12.21
C ASP A 370 11.65 -4.56 -12.67
N LEU A 371 11.92 -4.65 -13.96
CA LEU A 371 13.23 -4.28 -14.51
C LEU A 371 13.33 -2.78 -14.78
N ALA A 372 12.21 -2.12 -15.06
CA ALA A 372 12.16 -0.67 -15.28
C ALA A 372 12.50 0.13 -14.03
N TRP A 373 12.09 -0.33 -12.85
CA TRP A 373 12.54 0.32 -11.61
C TRP A 373 14.04 0.10 -11.39
N LEU A 374 14.58 -1.07 -11.76
CA LEU A 374 16.00 -1.35 -11.58
C LEU A 374 16.88 -0.44 -12.44
N ASP A 375 16.39 -0.04 -13.63
CA ASP A 375 17.06 0.93 -14.49
C ASP A 375 17.19 2.32 -13.84
N SER A 376 16.13 2.76 -13.14
CA SER A 376 16.13 4.05 -12.47
C SER A 376 16.94 4.07 -11.18
N TRP A 377 17.27 2.92 -10.61
CA TRP A 377 18.10 2.85 -9.42
C TRP A 377 19.58 3.14 -9.74
N GLU A 378 20.19 4.09 -9.03
CA GLU A 378 21.63 4.33 -9.06
C GLU A 378 22.30 3.67 -7.85
N PRO A 379 22.92 2.49 -8.00
CA PRO A 379 23.60 1.84 -6.90
C PRO A 379 24.84 2.64 -6.47
N PRO A 380 25.14 2.74 -5.17
CA PRO A 380 26.40 3.31 -4.69
C PRO A 380 27.62 2.66 -5.36
N LEU A 381 28.67 3.44 -5.62
CA LEU A 381 29.86 2.99 -6.36
C LEU A 381 30.53 1.75 -5.71
N PHE A 382 30.55 1.66 -4.39
CA PHE A 382 31.14 0.52 -3.68
C PHE A 382 30.40 -0.82 -3.94
N LEU A 383 29.16 -0.80 -4.43
CA LEU A 383 28.45 -2.02 -4.87
C LEU A 383 28.84 -2.44 -6.28
N LEU A 384 29.42 -1.54 -7.08
CA LEU A 384 29.86 -1.77 -8.45
C LEU A 384 31.35 -2.13 -8.54
N GLU A 385 32.15 -1.68 -7.57
CA GLU A 385 33.57 -1.99 -7.51
C GLU A 385 33.76 -3.51 -7.28
N GLU A 386 34.47 -4.15 -8.20
CA GLU A 386 34.99 -5.49 -7.96
C GLU A 386 35.90 -5.39 -6.74
N ALA A 387 35.60 -6.18 -5.70
CA ALA A 387 36.43 -6.13 -4.51
C ALA A 387 37.85 -6.51 -4.89
N SER A 388 38.77 -5.55 -4.75
CA SER A 388 40.19 -5.80 -4.91
C SER A 388 40.57 -6.94 -3.97
N GLU A 389 41.10 -8.02 -4.53
CA GLU A 389 41.72 -9.09 -3.76
C GLU A 389 42.98 -8.51 -3.09
N GLU A 390 42.84 -8.00 -1.86
CA GLU A 390 43.96 -7.73 -0.95
C GLU A 390 44.23 -8.91 -0.01
#